data_AF-A0A1I6Z7A3-F1
#
_entry.id   AF-A0A1I6Z7A3-F1
#
_cell.length_a   1.000
_cell.length_b   1.000
_cell.length_c   1.000
_cell.angle_alpha   90.00
_cell.angle_beta   90.00
_cell.angle_gamma   90.00
#
_symmetry.space_group_name_H-M   'P 1'
#
loop_
_entity.id
_entity.type
_entity.pdbx_description
1 polymer ?
#
loop_
_entity_poly.entity_id
_entity_poly.type
_entity_poly.pdbx_seq_one_letter_code
_entity_poly.pdbx_strand_id
1 'polypeptide(L)'
;MRQQDIIARQLAQKVTDFIEPVIPYLVIGSKKAAEEARKQVGPEVWEIKRKLWGKLCSTGCVGLKEAAKDMIVAPSDTEVRQVLTQEILKLLEENPDLTEEISSFMEDESIQRLMTEYNPARATDQNSKQESKQISKQTLIDRLRVFEEFNRLLEGFAARKGTSEGLERSEMPDTEKLTGSGVTGKKSASALRLEQIAEIKQIEKTDFERAYVAKNNLAKICFGDTGVLKDEPELQNESERTKNLLLQISYLEKPEKQEVLKKALDFASRIQYGDLRSQALSLVIPHLNGPEKAELIGKALESASHIHDEDERALVLSSLLPHLRGQGKEELIEKIFGFAYFFKYGDIKFQILSSLLPHLYGSRNEILIEKALELVTVIHSRYQRVQALSSLITYLNEQRKQEVIDQALELAFTLNDKDMRPEALSYILPYLEEPERKEILKKALDMASEIKSEYQKAEALSSLAPYLDELESEEVMGS
;
A
#
# COMPACT_ATOMS: atom_id res chain seq x y z
N MET A 1 -19.99 -20.59 40.81
CA MET A 1 -20.18 -20.06 39.45
C MET A 1 -19.58 -18.66 39.33
N ARG A 2 -20.17 -17.58 39.87
CA ARG A 2 -19.67 -16.20 39.65
C ARG A 2 -18.18 -15.91 39.90
N GLN A 3 -17.52 -16.58 40.86
CA GLN A 3 -16.09 -16.32 41.15
C GLN A 3 -15.13 -17.15 40.29
N GLN A 4 -15.53 -18.35 39.84
CA GLN A 4 -14.75 -19.17 38.92
C GLN A 4 -14.77 -18.55 37.51
N ASP A 5 -15.91 -18.01 37.07
CA ASP A 5 -16.03 -17.32 35.77
C ASP A 5 -15.12 -16.08 35.69
N ILE A 6 -14.94 -15.37 36.81
CA ILE A 6 -14.05 -14.20 36.87
C ILE A 6 -12.58 -14.62 36.77
N ILE A 7 -12.20 -15.71 37.43
CA ILE A 7 -10.81 -16.22 37.40
C ILE A 7 -10.48 -16.74 35.99
N ALA A 8 -11.38 -17.51 35.37
CA ALA A 8 -11.20 -18.02 34.01
C ALA A 8 -11.06 -16.89 32.98
N ARG A 9 -11.87 -15.82 33.09
CA ARG A 9 -11.75 -14.63 32.23
C ARG A 9 -10.42 -13.90 32.39
N GLN A 10 -9.98 -13.70 33.63
CA GLN A 10 -8.70 -13.05 33.89
C GLN A 10 -7.53 -13.90 33.40
N LEU A 11 -7.61 -15.22 33.56
CA LEU A 11 -6.59 -16.15 33.06
C LEU A 11 -6.57 -16.18 31.53
N ALA A 12 -7.73 -16.24 30.88
CA ALA A 12 -7.85 -16.19 29.42
C ALA A 12 -7.20 -14.93 28.86
N GLN A 13 -7.50 -13.76 29.44
CA GLN A 13 -6.91 -12.49 29.01
C GLN A 13 -5.38 -12.52 29.17
N LYS A 14 -4.87 -12.94 30.33
CA LYS A 14 -3.42 -13.03 30.58
C LYS A 14 -2.73 -13.97 29.59
N VAL A 15 -3.36 -15.11 29.28
CA VAL A 15 -2.84 -16.08 28.32
C VAL A 15 -2.81 -15.47 26.92
N THR A 16 -3.90 -14.83 26.47
CA THR A 16 -3.94 -14.14 25.17
C THR A 16 -2.83 -13.11 25.07
N ASP A 17 -2.71 -12.21 26.05
CA ASP A 17 -1.71 -11.14 26.06
C ASP A 17 -0.29 -11.71 26.02
N PHE A 18 -0.07 -12.86 26.67
CA PHE A 18 1.22 -13.51 26.67
C PHE A 18 1.55 -14.16 25.34
N ILE A 19 0.61 -14.83 24.66
CA ILE A 19 0.93 -15.55 23.41
C ILE A 19 0.86 -14.66 22.16
N GLU A 20 0.05 -13.60 22.19
CA GLU A 20 -0.24 -12.68 21.07
C GLU A 20 0.97 -12.30 20.21
N PRO A 21 2.11 -11.85 20.78
CA PRO A 21 3.24 -11.37 19.99
C PRO A 21 3.86 -12.42 19.06
N VAL A 22 3.62 -13.71 19.33
CA VAL A 22 4.21 -14.84 18.58
C VAL A 22 3.18 -15.79 18.00
N ILE A 23 1.88 -15.48 18.08
CA ILE A 23 0.80 -16.33 17.53
C ILE A 23 1.07 -16.74 16.07
N PRO A 24 1.52 -15.85 15.16
CA PRO A 24 1.76 -16.26 13.78
C PRO A 24 2.77 -17.40 13.67
N TYR A 25 3.82 -17.39 14.49
CA TYR A 25 4.84 -18.43 14.50
C TYR A 25 4.36 -19.71 15.19
N LEU A 26 3.54 -19.59 16.23
CA LEU A 26 2.95 -20.73 16.94
C LEU A 26 1.99 -21.52 16.06
N VAL A 27 1.22 -20.84 15.22
CA VAL A 27 0.25 -21.45 14.30
C VAL A 27 0.93 -22.06 13.08
N ILE A 28 1.96 -21.41 12.52
CA ILE A 28 2.73 -21.94 11.38
C ILE A 28 3.52 -23.20 11.77
N GLY A 29 4.10 -23.24 12.98
CA GLY A 29 4.73 -24.43 13.56
C GLY A 29 5.96 -24.98 12.80
N SER A 30 6.49 -24.24 11.82
CA SER A 30 7.66 -24.66 11.01
C SER A 30 8.98 -24.34 11.72
N LYS A 31 10.06 -25.05 11.34
CA LYS A 31 11.42 -24.76 11.86
C LYS A 31 11.84 -23.30 11.56
N LYS A 32 11.45 -22.76 10.40
CA LYS A 32 11.75 -21.39 10.00
C LYS A 32 10.96 -20.37 10.84
N ALA A 33 9.68 -20.64 11.11
CA ALA A 33 8.86 -19.79 11.99
C ALA A 33 9.39 -19.77 13.43
N ALA A 34 9.87 -20.93 13.93
CA ALA A 34 10.50 -21.00 15.25
C ALA A 34 11.78 -20.18 15.33
N GLU A 35 12.60 -20.16 14.28
CA GLU A 35 13.83 -19.35 14.25
C GLU A 35 13.54 -17.85 14.28
N GLU A 36 12.56 -17.39 13.49
CA GLU A 36 12.15 -15.98 13.50
C GLU A 36 11.52 -15.56 14.83
N ALA A 37 10.70 -16.41 15.45
CA ALA A 37 10.15 -16.13 16.78
C ALA A 37 11.24 -16.04 17.86
N ARG A 38 12.28 -16.87 17.79
CA ARG A 38 13.43 -16.82 18.72
C ARG A 38 14.22 -15.53 18.58
N LYS A 39 14.33 -14.97 17.37
CA LYS A 39 14.92 -13.64 17.17
C LYS A 39 14.06 -12.53 17.77
N GLN A 40 12.74 -12.68 17.71
CA GLN A 40 11.79 -11.66 18.18
C GLN A 40 11.67 -11.60 19.70
N VAL A 41 11.55 -12.74 20.39
CA VAL A 41 11.31 -12.78 21.85
C VAL A 41 12.44 -13.43 22.65
N GLY A 42 13.46 -13.96 21.99
CA GLY A 42 14.52 -14.74 22.62
C GLY A 42 14.21 -16.24 22.70
N PRO A 43 15.23 -17.11 22.76
CA PRO A 43 15.06 -18.56 22.74
C PRO A 43 14.31 -19.10 23.95
N GLU A 44 14.58 -18.58 25.15
CA GLU A 44 13.94 -19.05 26.39
C GLU A 44 12.45 -18.70 26.44
N VAL A 45 12.11 -17.46 26.09
CA VAL A 45 10.74 -16.95 26.06
C VAL A 45 9.89 -17.66 25.01
N TRP A 46 10.46 -17.91 23.82
CA TRP A 46 9.80 -18.68 22.78
C TRP A 46 9.45 -20.11 23.25
N GLU A 47 10.37 -20.79 23.91
CA GLU A 47 10.16 -22.15 24.41
C GLU A 47 9.01 -22.22 25.42
N ILE A 48 8.88 -21.19 26.27
CA ILE A 48 7.79 -21.06 27.24
C ILE A 48 6.45 -20.81 26.54
N LYS A 49 6.38 -19.82 25.64
CA LYS A 49 5.14 -19.51 24.88
C LYS A 49 4.69 -20.70 24.04
N ARG A 50 5.63 -21.44 23.43
CA ARG A 50 5.33 -22.66 22.66
C ARG A 50 4.81 -23.80 23.53
N LYS A 51 5.37 -24.01 24.72
CA LYS A 51 4.85 -25.00 25.68
C LYS A 51 3.42 -24.67 26.10
N LEU A 52 3.13 -23.41 26.39
CA LEU A 52 1.78 -22.95 26.73
C LEU A 52 0.79 -23.19 25.58
N TRP A 53 1.18 -22.82 24.36
CA TRP A 53 0.38 -23.08 23.16
C TRP A 53 0.12 -24.57 22.93
N GLY A 54 1.12 -25.41 23.18
CA GLY A 54 1.00 -26.86 23.13
C GLY A 54 -0.05 -27.40 24.11
N LYS A 55 -0.05 -26.90 25.36
CA LYS A 55 -1.06 -27.26 26.37
C LYS A 55 -2.47 -26.86 25.93
N LEU A 56 -2.64 -25.63 25.44
CA LEU A 56 -3.92 -25.14 24.90
C LEU A 56 -4.43 -25.97 23.71
N CYS A 57 -3.54 -26.38 22.80
CA CYS A 57 -3.92 -27.13 21.61
C CYS A 57 -4.14 -28.63 21.87
N SER A 58 -3.77 -29.16 23.04
CA SER A 58 -3.82 -30.60 23.35
C SER A 58 -5.25 -31.11 23.55
N THR A 59 -6.21 -30.24 23.86
CA THR A 59 -7.63 -30.58 24.05
C THR A 59 -8.45 -30.58 22.76
N GLY A 60 -7.86 -30.24 21.60
CA GLY A 60 -8.50 -30.41 20.30
C GLY A 60 -9.53 -29.35 19.90
N CYS A 61 -9.49 -28.15 20.48
CA CYS A 61 -10.40 -27.06 20.09
C CYS A 61 -10.06 -26.53 18.68
N VAL A 62 -10.91 -26.87 17.71
CA VAL A 62 -10.80 -26.37 16.32
C VAL A 62 -11.00 -24.86 16.28
N GLY A 63 -11.93 -24.33 17.08
CA GLY A 63 -12.23 -22.89 17.18
C GLY A 63 -11.03 -22.05 17.58
N LEU A 64 -10.25 -22.51 18.57
CA LEU A 64 -9.02 -21.83 18.99
C LEU A 64 -7.98 -21.72 17.87
N LYS A 65 -7.82 -22.77 17.06
CA LYS A 65 -6.85 -22.77 15.95
C LYS A 65 -7.29 -21.88 14.79
N GLU A 66 -8.59 -21.82 14.49
CA GLU A 66 -9.12 -20.91 13.48
C GLU A 66 -9.00 -19.46 13.95
N ALA A 67 -9.40 -19.13 15.19
CA ALA A 67 -9.23 -17.78 15.74
C ALA A 67 -7.75 -17.33 15.77
N ALA A 68 -6.82 -18.27 16.01
CA ALA A 68 -5.40 -17.97 15.95
C ALA A 68 -4.86 -17.81 14.51
N LYS A 69 -5.49 -18.42 13.50
CA LYS A 69 -5.20 -18.13 12.09
C LYS A 69 -5.72 -16.76 11.69
N ASP A 70 -6.87 -16.34 12.22
CA ASP A 70 -7.40 -15.00 11.98
C ASP A 70 -6.44 -13.92 12.54
N MET A 71 -5.77 -14.19 13.65
CA MET A 71 -4.67 -13.36 14.18
C MET A 71 -3.43 -13.30 13.27
N ILE A 72 -3.24 -14.23 12.32
CA ILE A 72 -2.21 -14.10 11.25
C ILE A 72 -2.65 -13.08 10.21
N VAL A 73 -3.95 -13.08 9.89
CA VAL A 73 -4.56 -12.21 8.88
C VAL A 73 -4.65 -10.78 9.40
N ALA A 74 -5.05 -10.60 10.67
CA ALA A 74 -5.24 -9.30 11.31
C ALA A 74 -4.68 -9.26 12.76
N PRO A 75 -3.34 -9.18 12.95
CA PRO A 75 -2.70 -9.27 14.27
C PRO A 75 -3.00 -8.12 15.23
N SER A 76 -3.40 -6.96 14.68
CA SER A 76 -3.67 -5.73 15.46
C SER A 76 -5.17 -5.43 15.61
N ASP A 77 -6.03 -6.32 15.13
CA ASP A 77 -7.47 -6.14 15.18
C ASP A 77 -8.01 -6.55 16.57
N THR A 78 -8.63 -5.59 17.25
CA THR A 78 -9.17 -5.77 18.60
C THR A 78 -10.34 -6.75 18.65
N GLU A 79 -11.14 -6.85 17.59
CA GLU A 79 -12.24 -7.80 17.49
C GLU A 79 -11.70 -9.22 17.30
N VAL A 80 -10.71 -9.40 16.42
CA VAL A 80 -10.05 -10.71 16.22
C VAL A 80 -9.33 -11.19 17.48
N ARG A 81 -8.63 -10.28 18.17
CA ARG A 81 -8.03 -10.55 19.50
C ARG A 81 -9.10 -10.96 20.53
N GLN A 82 -10.26 -10.30 20.50
CA GLN A 82 -11.35 -10.62 21.41
C GLN A 82 -11.95 -11.99 21.11
N VAL A 83 -12.09 -12.37 19.84
CA VAL A 83 -12.54 -13.71 19.42
C VAL A 83 -11.57 -14.79 19.92
N LEU A 84 -10.26 -14.59 19.75
CA LEU A 84 -9.27 -15.51 20.31
C LEU A 84 -9.37 -15.64 21.83
N THR A 85 -9.54 -14.52 22.53
CA THR A 85 -9.70 -14.51 23.99
C THR A 85 -10.96 -15.23 24.44
N GLN A 86 -12.05 -15.12 23.68
CA GLN A 86 -13.30 -15.83 23.93
C GLN A 86 -13.15 -17.35 23.71
N GLU A 87 -12.42 -17.77 22.68
CA GLU A 87 -12.14 -19.19 22.45
C GLU A 87 -11.24 -19.80 23.55
N ILE A 88 -10.24 -19.05 24.03
CA ILE A 88 -9.43 -19.46 25.19
C ILE A 88 -10.30 -19.53 26.44
N LEU A 89 -11.15 -18.53 26.69
CA LEU A 89 -12.07 -18.53 27.82
C LEU A 89 -12.99 -19.74 27.81
N LYS A 90 -13.64 -20.00 26.67
CA LYS A 90 -14.54 -21.15 26.50
C LYS A 90 -13.80 -22.46 26.78
N LEU A 91 -12.57 -22.60 26.28
CA LEU A 91 -11.74 -23.77 26.51
C LEU A 91 -11.37 -23.96 28.00
N LEU A 92 -11.11 -22.88 28.73
CA LEU A 92 -10.84 -22.91 30.17
C LEU A 92 -12.12 -23.26 30.96
N GLU A 93 -13.26 -22.67 30.63
CA GLU A 93 -14.55 -22.95 31.26
C GLU A 93 -14.99 -24.42 31.06
N GLU A 94 -14.73 -24.99 29.87
CA GLU A 94 -15.06 -26.37 29.54
C GLU A 94 -14.09 -27.40 30.17
N ASN A 95 -12.88 -26.98 30.59
CA ASN A 95 -11.83 -27.87 31.09
C ASN A 95 -11.20 -27.35 32.41
N PRO A 96 -11.78 -27.70 33.58
CA PRO A 96 -11.29 -27.25 34.88
C PRO A 96 -9.85 -27.71 35.19
N ASP A 97 -9.49 -28.94 34.83
CA ASP A 97 -8.14 -29.50 35.06
C ASP A 97 -7.08 -28.74 34.25
N LEU A 98 -7.41 -28.37 33.01
CA LEU A 98 -6.54 -27.55 32.16
C LEU A 98 -6.43 -26.11 32.69
N THR A 99 -7.50 -25.58 33.26
CA THR A 99 -7.50 -24.27 33.92
C THR A 99 -6.54 -24.23 35.11
N GLU A 100 -6.55 -25.27 35.95
CA GLU A 100 -5.61 -25.37 37.08
C GLU A 100 -4.16 -25.54 36.59
N GLU A 101 -3.94 -26.36 35.56
CA GLU A 101 -2.62 -26.55 34.94
C GLU A 101 -2.07 -25.26 34.33
N ILE A 102 -2.89 -24.52 33.57
CA ILE A 102 -2.49 -23.25 32.95
C ILE A 102 -2.32 -22.17 34.02
N SER A 103 -3.16 -22.13 35.06
CA SER A 103 -3.00 -21.20 36.17
C SER A 103 -1.68 -21.43 36.90
N SER A 104 -1.37 -22.68 37.25
CA SER A 104 -0.10 -23.05 37.89
C SER A 104 1.10 -22.73 36.99
N PHE A 105 1.01 -23.00 35.68
CA PHE A 105 2.05 -22.64 34.72
C PHE A 105 2.26 -21.13 34.65
N MET A 106 1.18 -20.34 34.64
CA MET A 106 1.27 -18.88 34.59
C MET A 106 1.73 -18.25 35.91
N GLU A 107 1.60 -18.94 37.04
CA GLU A 107 2.04 -18.49 38.37
C GLU A 107 3.52 -18.79 38.68
N ASP A 108 4.23 -19.53 37.82
CA ASP A 108 5.67 -19.77 37.96
C ASP A 108 6.45 -18.45 38.03
N GLU A 109 7.33 -18.30 39.04
CA GLU A 109 8.10 -17.06 39.24
C GLU A 109 8.90 -16.63 38.01
N SER A 110 9.41 -17.59 37.22
CA SER A 110 10.18 -17.32 36.01
C SER A 110 9.28 -16.74 34.92
N ILE A 111 8.05 -17.23 34.82
CA ILE A 111 7.05 -16.78 33.84
C ILE A 111 6.47 -15.44 34.26
N GLN A 112 6.23 -15.23 35.55
CA GLN A 112 5.81 -13.93 36.11
C GLN A 112 6.87 -12.85 35.86
N ARG A 113 8.16 -13.12 36.12
CA ARG A 113 9.25 -12.18 35.82
C ARG A 113 9.31 -11.80 34.33
N LEU A 114 9.22 -12.79 33.44
CA LEU A 114 9.19 -12.58 31.99
C LEU A 114 7.95 -11.81 31.53
N MET A 115 6.80 -12.04 32.15
CA MET A 115 5.58 -11.25 31.87
C MET A 115 5.71 -9.81 32.35
N THR A 116 6.38 -9.54 33.48
CA THR A 116 6.64 -8.17 33.95
C THR A 116 7.68 -7.42 33.11
N GLU A 117 8.68 -8.10 32.54
CA GLU A 117 9.63 -7.48 31.59
C GLU A 117 9.00 -7.17 30.22
N TYR A 118 7.91 -7.86 29.83
CA TYR A 118 7.25 -7.73 28.53
C TYR A 118 5.86 -7.06 28.54
N ASN A 119 5.41 -6.49 29.67
CA ASN A 119 4.10 -5.84 29.75
C ASN A 119 4.22 -4.29 29.74
N PRO A 120 3.88 -3.60 28.63
CA PRO A 120 4.03 -2.14 28.53
C PRO A 120 3.02 -1.37 29.40
N ALA A 121 2.04 -2.03 30.01
CA ALA A 121 0.90 -1.38 30.67
C ALA A 121 1.05 -1.12 32.18
N ARG A 122 2.17 -1.48 32.83
CA ARG A 122 2.43 -1.13 34.25
C ARG A 122 3.80 -0.50 34.48
N ALA A 123 4.14 0.51 33.70
CA ALA A 123 5.20 1.46 34.06
C ALA A 123 4.67 2.49 35.09
N THR A 124 4.43 2.05 36.33
CA THR A 124 4.24 2.96 37.47
C THR A 124 5.43 3.00 38.43
N ASP A 125 6.54 2.32 38.11
CA ASP A 125 7.81 2.55 38.79
C ASP A 125 8.65 3.60 38.05
N GLN A 126 9.18 4.56 38.81
CA GLN A 126 10.04 5.62 38.27
C GLN A 126 11.30 5.05 37.59
N ASN A 127 11.76 3.85 38.00
CA ASN A 127 12.85 3.12 37.35
C ASN A 127 12.48 2.60 35.96
N SER A 128 11.27 2.05 35.74
CA SER A 128 10.88 1.52 34.43
C SER A 128 10.52 2.61 33.42
N LYS A 129 10.08 3.79 33.87
CA LYS A 129 10.00 5.00 33.02
C LYS A 129 11.39 5.52 32.65
N GLN A 130 12.37 5.37 33.52
CA GLN A 130 13.74 5.79 33.25
C GLN A 130 14.44 4.82 32.32
N GLU A 131 14.27 3.51 32.53
CA GLU A 131 14.78 2.45 31.65
C GLU A 131 14.08 2.43 30.28
N SER A 132 12.75 2.58 30.21
CA SER A 132 12.05 2.70 28.91
C SER A 132 12.39 4.01 28.18
N LYS A 133 12.55 5.14 28.89
CA LYS A 133 13.13 6.36 28.29
C LYS A 133 14.57 6.18 27.88
N GLN A 134 15.38 5.41 28.60
CA GLN A 134 16.78 5.19 28.29
C GLN A 134 16.96 4.23 27.12
N ILE A 135 16.13 3.19 27.02
CA ILE A 135 16.05 2.28 25.88
C ILE A 135 15.51 3.03 24.66
N SER A 136 14.43 3.80 24.78
CA SER A 136 13.92 4.66 23.69
C SER A 136 14.95 5.70 23.25
N LYS A 137 15.67 6.32 24.19
CA LYS A 137 16.76 7.25 23.89
C LYS A 137 17.95 6.55 23.24
N GLN A 138 18.28 5.33 23.66
CA GLN A 138 19.35 4.54 23.05
C GLN A 138 18.97 4.10 21.65
N THR A 139 17.72 3.65 21.43
CA THR A 139 17.17 3.34 20.12
C THR A 139 17.19 4.58 19.21
N LEU A 140 16.84 5.77 19.72
CA LEU A 140 16.96 7.01 18.98
C LEU A 140 18.41 7.35 18.62
N ILE A 141 19.36 7.18 19.56
CA ILE A 141 20.79 7.38 19.31
C ILE A 141 21.31 6.42 18.23
N ASP A 142 20.91 5.16 18.29
CA ASP A 142 21.32 4.15 17.31
C ASP A 142 20.71 4.43 15.93
N ARG A 143 19.43 4.84 15.88
CA ARG A 143 18.75 5.32 14.67
C ARG A 143 19.46 6.53 14.06
N LEU A 144 19.78 7.53 14.87
CA LEU A 144 20.55 8.71 14.45
C LEU A 144 21.92 8.33 13.90
N ARG A 145 22.64 7.43 14.57
CA ARG A 145 23.96 6.98 14.11
C ARG A 145 23.89 6.35 12.72
N VAL A 146 22.88 5.52 12.45
CA VAL A 146 22.72 4.89 11.13
C VAL A 146 22.53 5.94 10.03
N PHE A 147 21.73 6.98 10.29
CA PHE A 147 21.50 8.06 9.32
C PHE A 147 22.70 9.00 9.18
N GLU A 148 23.41 9.27 10.27
CA GLU A 148 24.69 9.98 10.23
C GLU A 148 25.74 9.20 9.41
N GLU A 149 25.81 7.88 9.56
CA GLU A 149 26.70 7.02 8.76
C GLU A 149 26.35 7.09 7.27
N PHE A 150 25.06 7.12 6.95
CA PHE A 150 24.60 7.34 5.59
C PHE A 150 25.06 8.70 5.04
N ASN A 151 24.89 9.76 5.83
CA ASN A 151 25.35 11.11 5.45
C ASN A 151 26.88 11.18 5.31
N ARG A 152 27.65 10.56 6.21
CA ARG A 152 29.11 10.49 6.12
C ARG A 152 29.59 9.77 4.87
N LEU A 153 28.88 8.72 4.45
CA LEU A 153 29.15 8.03 3.19
C LEU A 153 28.99 9.00 2.03
N LEU A 154 27.87 9.72 1.95
CA LEU A 154 27.61 10.71 0.88
C LEU A 154 28.61 11.88 0.91
N GLU A 155 28.97 12.37 2.10
CA GLU A 155 29.98 13.42 2.30
C GLU A 155 31.36 12.99 1.83
N GLY A 156 31.78 11.76 2.14
CA GLY A 156 33.05 11.21 1.68
C GLY A 156 33.17 11.17 0.16
N PHE A 157 32.04 11.12 -0.56
CA PHE A 157 32.00 11.22 -2.01
C PHE A 157 31.90 12.67 -2.51
N ALA A 158 31.09 13.51 -1.85
CA ALA A 158 31.01 14.94 -2.17
C ALA A 158 32.34 15.68 -1.96
N ALA A 159 33.09 15.33 -0.91
CA ALA A 159 34.35 15.98 -0.53
C ALA A 159 35.53 15.64 -1.47
N ARG A 160 35.51 14.49 -2.17
CA ARG A 160 36.55 14.12 -3.16
C ARG A 160 36.66 15.11 -4.32
N LYS A 161 35.65 15.97 -4.49
CA LYS A 161 35.58 17.03 -5.49
C LYS A 161 36.30 18.32 -5.08
N GLY A 162 36.51 18.58 -3.78
CA GLY A 162 37.24 19.75 -3.31
C GLY A 162 38.72 19.80 -3.75
N THR A 163 39.25 18.68 -4.24
CA THR A 163 40.62 18.55 -4.75
C THR A 163 40.74 18.57 -6.29
N SER A 164 39.63 18.67 -7.04
CA SER A 164 39.65 18.46 -8.50
C SER A 164 38.96 19.55 -9.35
N GLU A 165 38.47 20.65 -8.78
CA GLU A 165 37.85 21.73 -9.58
C GLU A 165 38.77 22.95 -9.70
N GLY A 166 39.58 22.95 -10.75
CA GLY A 166 39.99 24.16 -11.44
C GLY A 166 39.03 24.41 -12.61
N LEU A 167 38.35 25.57 -12.57
CA LEU A 167 37.79 26.34 -13.69
C LEU A 167 36.94 25.60 -14.74
N GLU A 168 35.64 25.92 -14.82
CA GLU A 168 35.09 26.76 -15.91
C GLU A 168 33.56 26.96 -15.80
N ARG A 169 33.13 28.21 -16.07
CA ARG A 169 31.75 28.66 -16.30
C ARG A 169 31.39 28.44 -17.77
N SER A 170 30.13 28.09 -18.08
CA SER A 170 29.33 28.66 -19.18
C SER A 170 27.96 27.97 -19.25
N GLU A 171 26.85 28.66 -18.99
CA GLU A 171 25.94 29.33 -19.95
C GLU A 171 24.90 28.40 -20.63
N MET A 172 23.64 28.88 -20.60
CA MET A 172 22.42 28.25 -21.12
C MET A 172 22.19 28.56 -22.60
N PRO A 173 21.39 27.78 -23.35
CA PRO A 173 20.83 28.23 -24.61
C PRO A 173 19.30 28.41 -24.59
N ASP A 174 18.89 29.39 -25.39
CA ASP A 174 17.56 29.96 -25.60
C ASP A 174 16.60 29.11 -26.45
N THR A 175 15.33 29.52 -26.36
CA THR A 175 14.11 29.06 -27.06
C THR A 175 14.07 29.32 -28.57
N GLU A 176 13.46 28.40 -29.34
CA GLU A 176 12.96 28.67 -30.70
C GLU A 176 11.47 28.27 -30.89
N LYS A 177 10.77 29.11 -31.64
CA LYS A 177 9.34 29.08 -31.99
C LYS A 177 9.07 28.22 -33.24
N LEU A 178 7.89 27.59 -33.32
CA LEU A 178 7.33 27.03 -34.55
C LEU A 178 6.03 27.74 -34.94
N THR A 179 5.93 28.14 -36.21
CA THR A 179 4.74 28.69 -36.87
C THR A 179 3.96 27.59 -37.57
N GLY A 180 2.63 27.65 -37.48
CA GLY A 180 1.71 26.77 -38.19
C GLY A 180 1.34 27.30 -39.58
N SER A 181 0.74 26.41 -40.38
CA SER A 181 -0.16 26.76 -41.47
C SER A 181 -1.12 25.60 -41.71
N GLY A 182 -2.41 25.89 -41.85
CA GLY A 182 -3.46 24.92 -42.15
C GLY A 182 -4.20 25.31 -43.42
N VAL A 183 -4.88 24.34 -44.06
CA VAL A 183 -6.01 24.60 -44.98
C VAL A 183 -7.00 23.42 -44.91
N THR A 184 -8.27 23.79 -44.98
CA THR A 184 -9.53 23.04 -44.84
C THR A 184 -10.03 22.34 -46.11
N GLY A 185 -10.87 21.29 -45.96
CA GLY A 185 -11.86 20.94 -46.99
C GLY A 185 -12.51 19.54 -46.93
N LYS A 186 -13.79 19.50 -46.52
CA LYS A 186 -14.81 18.41 -46.59
C LYS A 186 -14.65 17.19 -45.66
N LYS A 187 -15.74 16.86 -44.94
CA LYS A 187 -15.84 15.77 -43.95
C LYS A 187 -15.48 14.42 -44.58
N SER A 188 -14.24 14.00 -44.35
CA SER A 188 -13.71 12.67 -44.64
C SER A 188 -14.01 11.73 -43.47
N ALA A 189 -13.77 10.42 -43.60
CA ALA A 189 -13.76 9.46 -42.50
C ALA A 189 -12.89 9.91 -41.29
N SER A 190 -12.02 10.91 -41.48
CA SER A 190 -11.32 11.64 -40.42
C SER A 190 -12.22 12.50 -39.52
N ALA A 191 -13.38 12.99 -39.98
CA ALA A 191 -14.35 13.74 -39.17
C ALA A 191 -15.13 12.82 -38.21
N LEU A 192 -15.53 11.63 -38.67
CA LEU A 192 -16.07 10.56 -37.81
C LEU A 192 -15.03 10.06 -36.80
N ARG A 193 -13.75 9.97 -37.22
CA ARG A 193 -12.62 9.72 -36.30
C ARG A 193 -12.42 10.84 -35.30
N LEU A 194 -12.64 12.10 -35.67
CA LEU A 194 -12.50 13.24 -34.76
C LEU A 194 -13.64 13.34 -33.74
N GLU A 195 -14.86 12.90 -34.10
CA GLU A 195 -15.98 12.71 -33.16
C GLU A 195 -15.69 11.56 -32.18
N GLN A 196 -15.23 10.39 -32.67
CA GLN A 196 -14.76 9.30 -31.80
C GLN A 196 -13.58 9.72 -30.91
N ILE A 197 -12.63 10.50 -31.44
CA ILE A 197 -11.52 11.07 -30.66
C ILE A 197 -12.02 12.11 -29.65
N ALA A 198 -13.13 12.82 -29.92
CA ALA A 198 -13.70 13.78 -28.96
C ALA A 198 -14.41 13.08 -27.80
N GLU A 199 -15.13 11.98 -28.07
CA GLU A 199 -15.70 11.08 -27.05
C GLU A 199 -14.59 10.44 -26.21
N ILE A 200 -13.58 9.87 -26.86
CA ILE A 200 -12.38 9.33 -26.20
C ILE A 200 -11.67 10.41 -25.38
N LYS A 201 -11.59 11.66 -25.85
CA LYS A 201 -11.00 12.76 -25.08
C LYS A 201 -11.77 13.12 -23.81
N GLN A 202 -13.10 12.99 -23.79
CA GLN A 202 -13.88 13.22 -22.57
C GLN A 202 -13.65 12.10 -21.55
N ILE A 203 -13.60 10.85 -22.02
CA ILE A 203 -13.25 9.69 -21.22
C ILE A 203 -11.82 9.82 -20.67
N GLU A 204 -10.84 10.15 -21.53
CA GLU A 204 -9.44 10.40 -21.19
C GLU A 204 -9.29 11.52 -20.16
N LYS A 205 -10.04 12.63 -20.31
CA LYS A 205 -10.02 13.74 -19.34
C LYS A 205 -10.50 13.26 -17.96
N THR A 206 -11.56 12.46 -17.94
CA THR A 206 -12.13 11.93 -16.69
C THR A 206 -11.17 10.94 -16.03
N ASP A 207 -10.55 10.05 -16.81
CA ASP A 207 -9.54 9.11 -16.31
C ASP A 207 -8.26 9.82 -15.85
N PHE A 208 -7.85 10.91 -16.52
CA PHE A 208 -6.70 11.71 -16.12
C PHE A 208 -6.94 12.44 -14.80
N GLU A 209 -8.11 13.04 -14.60
CA GLU A 209 -8.48 13.68 -13.33
C GLU A 209 -8.54 12.65 -12.19
N ARG A 210 -9.13 11.48 -12.43
CA ARG A 210 -9.14 10.37 -11.46
C ARG A 210 -7.72 9.91 -11.11
N ALA A 211 -6.84 9.79 -12.10
CA ALA A 211 -5.45 9.42 -11.87
C ALA A 211 -4.66 10.49 -11.11
N TYR A 212 -4.94 11.77 -11.37
CA TYR A 212 -4.37 12.89 -10.60
C TYR A 212 -4.83 12.84 -9.14
N VAL A 213 -6.12 12.62 -8.89
CA VAL A 213 -6.67 12.42 -7.55
C VAL A 213 -6.05 11.20 -6.88
N ALA A 214 -5.94 10.06 -7.57
CA ALA A 214 -5.34 8.85 -7.02
C ALA A 214 -3.86 9.03 -6.68
N LYS A 215 -3.09 9.71 -7.53
CA LYS A 215 -1.70 10.09 -7.24
C LYS A 215 -1.62 10.96 -6.00
N ASN A 216 -2.51 11.94 -5.87
CA ASN A 216 -2.57 12.81 -4.69
C ASN A 216 -3.04 12.06 -3.46
N ASN A 217 -3.93 11.07 -3.59
CA ASN A 217 -4.39 10.23 -2.48
C ASN A 217 -3.28 9.30 -2.00
N LEU A 218 -2.54 8.69 -2.93
CA LEU A 218 -1.35 7.91 -2.60
C LEU A 218 -0.30 8.79 -1.91
N ALA A 219 -0.06 10.01 -2.43
CA ALA A 219 0.78 10.98 -1.73
C ALA A 219 0.22 11.36 -0.34
N LYS A 220 -1.08 11.59 -0.20
CA LYS A 220 -1.70 11.89 1.11
C LYS A 220 -1.66 10.71 2.07
N ILE A 221 -1.72 9.48 1.60
CA ILE A 221 -1.56 8.29 2.44
C ILE A 221 -0.11 8.17 2.89
N CYS A 222 0.84 8.45 2.00
CA CYS A 222 2.27 8.40 2.32
C CYS A 222 2.78 9.63 3.12
N PHE A 223 2.12 10.79 3.02
CA PHE A 223 2.59 12.08 3.57
C PHE A 223 1.57 12.81 4.46
N GLY A 224 0.39 12.23 4.71
CA GLY A 224 -0.71 12.88 5.42
C GLY A 224 -0.53 12.81 6.93
N ASP A 225 -0.28 13.97 7.55
CA ASP A 225 -0.06 14.23 8.98
C ASP A 225 0.97 13.37 9.75
N THR A 226 1.30 12.18 9.29
CA THR A 226 2.41 11.32 9.71
C THR A 226 3.63 11.62 8.85
N GLY A 227 4.26 12.77 9.08
CA GLY A 227 5.68 12.83 8.78
C GLY A 227 6.33 11.79 9.68
N VAL A 228 6.86 10.70 9.11
CA VAL A 228 7.43 9.54 9.79
C VAL A 228 8.47 9.91 10.88
N LEU A 229 8.98 11.14 10.84
CA LEU A 229 9.92 11.72 11.81
C LEU A 229 9.45 13.04 12.46
N LYS A 230 8.16 13.43 12.36
CA LYS A 230 7.67 14.71 12.92
C LYS A 230 7.98 14.85 14.42
N ASP A 231 8.04 13.73 15.13
CA ASP A 231 8.29 13.68 16.57
C ASP A 231 9.79 13.57 16.93
N GLU A 232 10.69 13.52 15.93
CA GLU A 232 12.14 13.31 16.09
C GLU A 232 12.93 14.33 15.23
N PRO A 233 13.05 15.60 15.67
CA PRO A 233 13.62 16.69 14.86
C PRO A 233 15.08 16.44 14.47
N GLU A 234 15.83 15.68 15.26
CA GLU A 234 17.22 15.31 14.94
C GLU A 234 17.30 14.41 13.69
N LEU A 235 16.39 13.43 13.55
CA LEU A 235 16.36 12.57 12.37
C LEU A 235 15.86 13.34 11.14
N GLN A 236 14.95 14.29 11.33
CA GLN A 236 14.52 15.19 10.25
C GLN A 236 15.68 16.05 9.74
N ASN A 237 16.53 16.58 10.64
CA ASN A 237 17.72 17.33 10.25
C ASN A 237 18.70 16.47 9.46
N GLU A 238 18.93 15.23 9.87
CA GLU A 238 19.78 14.30 9.11
C GLU A 238 19.18 13.91 7.75
N SER A 239 17.85 13.76 7.65
CA SER A 239 17.12 13.57 6.38
C SER A 239 17.29 14.76 5.43
N GLU A 240 17.22 15.99 5.95
CA GLU A 240 17.43 17.19 5.15
C GLU A 240 18.91 17.37 4.75
N ARG A 241 19.85 16.98 5.62
CA ARG A 241 21.26 16.89 5.24
C ARG A 241 21.49 15.90 4.10
N THR A 242 20.86 14.72 4.14
CA THR A 242 20.93 13.74 3.05
C THR A 242 20.45 14.32 1.72
N LYS A 243 19.30 15.01 1.70
CA LYS A 243 18.78 15.67 0.50
C LYS A 243 19.77 16.67 -0.08
N ASN A 244 20.35 17.51 0.78
CA ASN A 244 21.35 18.49 0.35
C ASN A 244 22.60 17.83 -0.24
N LEU A 245 23.08 16.74 0.37
CA LEU A 245 24.21 15.96 -0.15
C LEU A 245 23.90 15.29 -1.49
N LEU A 246 22.70 14.71 -1.64
CA LEU A 246 22.26 14.11 -2.91
C LEU A 246 22.09 15.16 -4.02
N LEU A 247 21.65 16.37 -3.66
CA LEU A 247 21.63 17.50 -4.59
C LEU A 247 23.06 17.86 -5.04
N GLN A 248 24.03 17.91 -4.14
CA GLN A 248 25.44 18.13 -4.52
C GLN A 248 25.97 17.00 -5.43
N ILE A 249 25.67 15.74 -5.08
CA ILE A 249 26.03 14.56 -5.88
C ILE A 249 25.39 14.61 -7.28
N SER A 250 24.24 15.27 -7.42
CA SER A 250 23.57 15.40 -8.71
C SER A 250 24.40 16.14 -9.76
N TYR A 251 25.33 17.01 -9.32
CA TYR A 251 26.29 17.79 -10.12
C TYR A 251 27.64 17.08 -10.36
N LEU A 252 27.79 15.80 -9.96
CA LEU A 252 28.97 15.01 -10.29
C LEU A 252 28.94 14.52 -11.74
N GLU A 253 30.13 14.20 -12.26
CA GLU A 253 30.29 13.54 -13.56
C GLU A 253 29.52 12.22 -13.61
N LYS A 254 28.96 11.88 -14.77
CA LYS A 254 28.08 10.71 -14.94
C LYS A 254 28.63 9.39 -14.35
N PRO A 255 29.87 8.95 -14.63
CA PRO A 255 30.36 7.68 -14.09
C PRO A 255 30.51 7.69 -12.57
N GLU A 256 31.01 8.79 -11.99
CA GLU A 256 31.18 8.94 -10.55
C GLU A 256 29.83 9.01 -9.83
N LYS A 257 28.90 9.81 -10.36
CA LYS A 257 27.53 9.92 -9.86
C LYS A 257 26.86 8.55 -9.75
N GLN A 258 26.98 7.72 -10.79
CA GLN A 258 26.37 6.39 -10.79
C GLN A 258 26.97 5.48 -9.72
N GLU A 259 28.29 5.50 -9.56
CA GLU A 259 28.97 4.72 -8.54
C GLU A 259 28.56 5.15 -7.12
N VAL A 260 28.45 6.46 -6.88
CA VAL A 260 28.00 7.00 -5.59
C VAL A 260 26.55 6.60 -5.31
N LEU A 261 25.66 6.74 -6.29
CA LEU A 261 24.25 6.39 -6.13
C LEU A 261 24.04 4.88 -5.91
N LYS A 262 24.84 4.02 -6.57
CA LYS A 262 24.82 2.56 -6.32
C LYS A 262 25.20 2.23 -4.88
N LYS A 263 26.25 2.87 -4.34
CA LYS A 263 26.67 2.68 -2.95
C LYS A 263 25.67 3.25 -1.95
N ALA A 264 25.11 4.42 -2.26
CA ALA A 264 24.05 5.01 -1.45
C ALA A 264 22.82 4.10 -1.39
N LEU A 265 22.43 3.53 -2.53
CA LEU A 265 21.32 2.59 -2.61
C LEU A 265 21.61 1.28 -1.85
N ASP A 266 22.80 0.72 -1.98
CA ASP A 266 23.21 -0.49 -1.25
C ASP A 266 23.20 -0.27 0.26
N PHE A 267 23.70 0.89 0.72
CA PHE A 267 23.64 1.28 2.13
C PHE A 267 22.18 1.40 2.59
N ALA A 268 21.38 2.20 1.88
CA ALA A 268 19.97 2.41 2.18
C ALA A 268 19.21 1.08 2.27
N SER A 269 19.48 0.15 1.35
CA SER A 269 18.83 -1.17 1.29
C SER A 269 19.15 -2.08 2.48
N ARG A 270 20.23 -1.80 3.23
CA ARG A 270 20.69 -2.59 4.39
C ARG A 270 20.31 -1.97 5.73
N ILE A 271 19.71 -0.77 5.74
CA ILE A 271 19.26 -0.11 6.97
C ILE A 271 18.27 -1.02 7.69
N GLN A 272 18.51 -1.30 8.97
CA GLN A 272 17.71 -2.25 9.75
C GLN A 272 16.32 -1.74 10.15
N TYR A 273 16.18 -0.42 10.28
CA TYR A 273 14.93 0.26 10.65
C TYR A 273 14.10 0.54 9.39
N GLY A 274 12.86 0.04 9.34
CA GLY A 274 12.03 0.09 8.13
C GLY A 274 11.67 1.51 7.68
N ASP A 275 11.39 2.39 8.64
CA ASP A 275 11.12 3.82 8.48
C ASP A 275 12.34 4.63 8.00
N LEU A 276 13.54 4.29 8.47
CA LEU A 276 14.77 4.93 7.97
C LEU A 276 15.16 4.38 6.60
N ARG A 277 14.92 3.09 6.37
CA ARG A 277 15.15 2.42 5.08
C ARG A 277 14.26 3.02 4.00
N SER A 278 12.95 3.13 4.24
CA SER A 278 11.99 3.73 3.29
C SER A 278 12.40 5.16 2.93
N GLN A 279 12.79 5.96 3.93
CA GLN A 279 13.24 7.34 3.72
C GLN A 279 14.52 7.40 2.91
N ALA A 280 15.57 6.67 3.30
CA ALA A 280 16.84 6.67 2.57
C ALA A 280 16.64 6.20 1.11
N LEU A 281 15.86 5.15 0.88
CA LEU A 281 15.51 4.69 -0.46
C LEU A 281 14.76 5.78 -1.25
N SER A 282 13.74 6.40 -0.64
CA SER A 282 12.93 7.47 -1.25
C SER A 282 13.74 8.71 -1.60
N LEU A 283 14.81 8.99 -0.86
CA LEU A 283 15.74 10.08 -1.14
C LEU A 283 16.68 9.75 -2.30
N VAL A 284 17.19 8.52 -2.39
CA VAL A 284 18.16 8.13 -3.44
C VAL A 284 17.49 7.91 -4.79
N ILE A 285 16.31 7.29 -4.81
CA ILE A 285 15.57 6.89 -6.02
C ILE A 285 15.44 8.02 -7.06
N PRO A 286 15.03 9.26 -6.69
CA PRO A 286 14.89 10.37 -7.64
C PRO A 286 16.15 10.72 -8.43
N HIS A 287 17.32 10.36 -7.90
CA HIS A 287 18.61 10.66 -8.52
C HIS A 287 19.12 9.53 -9.44
N LEU A 288 18.49 8.35 -9.41
CA LEU A 288 18.83 7.20 -10.26
C LEU A 288 18.50 7.49 -11.74
N ASN A 289 19.48 7.30 -12.61
CA ASN A 289 19.39 7.62 -14.04
C ASN A 289 20.17 6.62 -14.89
N GLY A 290 20.03 6.68 -16.22
CA GLY A 290 20.81 5.84 -17.13
C GLY A 290 20.22 4.44 -17.35
N PRO A 291 20.93 3.56 -18.08
CA PRO A 291 20.41 2.27 -18.54
C PRO A 291 20.13 1.28 -17.39
N GLU A 292 20.87 1.36 -16.29
CA GLU A 292 20.70 0.48 -15.13
C GLU A 292 19.59 0.94 -14.17
N LYS A 293 18.92 2.07 -14.46
CA LYS A 293 17.90 2.68 -13.58
C LYS A 293 16.82 1.66 -13.17
N ALA A 294 16.34 0.87 -14.11
CA ALA A 294 15.29 -0.12 -13.84
C ALA A 294 15.78 -1.23 -12.91
N GLU A 295 17.01 -1.73 -13.10
CA GLU A 295 17.63 -2.73 -12.22
C GLU A 295 17.79 -2.19 -10.79
N LEU A 296 18.33 -0.97 -10.65
CA LEU A 296 18.54 -0.33 -9.35
C LEU A 296 17.22 -0.07 -8.62
N ILE A 297 16.19 0.40 -9.32
CA ILE A 297 14.84 0.53 -8.73
C ILE A 297 14.28 -0.82 -8.31
N GLY A 298 14.54 -1.89 -9.08
CA GLY A 298 14.16 -3.26 -8.69
C GLY A 298 14.75 -3.67 -7.35
N LYS A 299 16.05 -3.40 -7.13
CA LYS A 299 16.73 -3.67 -5.84
C LYS A 299 16.14 -2.83 -4.70
N ALA A 300 15.79 -1.57 -4.98
CA ALA A 300 15.14 -0.69 -4.02
C ALA A 300 13.78 -1.25 -3.58
N LEU A 301 12.95 -1.68 -4.55
CA LEU A 301 11.63 -2.27 -4.31
C LEU A 301 11.72 -3.62 -3.59
N GLU A 302 12.71 -4.46 -3.94
CA GLU A 302 12.98 -5.70 -3.22
C GLU A 302 13.34 -5.43 -1.75
N SER A 303 14.24 -4.48 -1.48
CA SER A 303 14.57 -4.08 -0.11
C SER A 303 13.37 -3.50 0.65
N ALA A 304 12.56 -2.67 -0.02
CA ALA A 304 11.34 -2.11 0.54
C ALA A 304 10.28 -3.18 0.83
N SER A 305 10.26 -4.30 0.09
CA SER A 305 9.30 -5.39 0.30
C SER A 305 9.47 -6.07 1.68
N HIS A 306 10.64 -5.91 2.29
CA HIS A 306 10.95 -6.41 3.63
C HIS A 306 10.62 -5.41 4.76
N ILE A 307 10.08 -4.23 4.44
CA ILE A 307 9.59 -3.28 5.44
C ILE A 307 8.23 -3.77 5.93
N HIS A 308 8.04 -3.79 7.25
CA HIS A 308 6.80 -4.30 7.85
C HIS A 308 5.61 -3.36 7.64
N ASP A 309 5.83 -2.06 7.80
CA ASP A 309 4.82 -1.01 7.70
C ASP A 309 4.43 -0.75 6.24
N GLU A 310 3.13 -0.73 5.93
CA GLU A 310 2.65 -0.53 4.56
C GLU A 310 2.78 0.91 4.08
N ASP A 311 2.63 1.89 4.98
CA ASP A 311 2.77 3.31 4.65
C ASP A 311 4.23 3.63 4.31
N GLU A 312 5.17 2.99 5.01
CA GLU A 312 6.60 3.07 4.67
C GLU A 312 6.92 2.42 3.31
N ARG A 313 6.26 1.31 2.96
CA ARG A 313 6.38 0.73 1.61
C ARG A 313 5.78 1.66 0.56
N ALA A 314 4.65 2.28 0.85
CA ALA A 314 3.97 3.22 -0.03
C ALA A 314 4.81 4.48 -0.24
N LEU A 315 5.54 4.95 0.77
CA LEU A 315 6.48 6.07 0.66
C LEU A 315 7.54 5.80 -0.42
N VAL A 316 8.19 4.64 -0.39
CA VAL A 316 9.17 4.24 -1.43
C VAL A 316 8.53 4.26 -2.81
N LEU A 317 7.31 3.72 -2.93
CA LEU A 317 6.60 3.71 -4.20
C LEU A 317 6.24 5.12 -4.71
N SER A 318 5.80 6.00 -3.83
CA SER A 318 5.43 7.38 -4.18
C SER A 318 6.61 8.16 -4.77
N SER A 319 7.82 7.88 -4.28
CA SER A 319 9.07 8.48 -4.80
C SER A 319 9.37 8.09 -6.24
N LEU A 320 8.82 6.97 -6.73
CA LEU A 320 9.06 6.45 -8.09
C LEU A 320 8.14 7.09 -9.14
N LEU A 321 6.89 7.42 -8.77
CA LEU A 321 5.86 7.85 -9.71
C LEU A 321 6.25 9.07 -10.56
N PRO A 322 6.89 10.14 -10.02
CA PRO A 322 7.33 11.28 -10.83
C PRO A 322 8.34 10.91 -11.93
N HIS A 323 9.03 9.77 -11.79
CA HIS A 323 10.15 9.37 -12.64
C HIS A 323 9.82 8.25 -13.64
N LEU A 324 8.54 7.93 -13.85
CA LEU A 324 8.05 6.95 -14.83
C LEU A 324 8.03 7.51 -16.26
N ARG A 325 9.23 7.79 -16.80
CA ARG A 325 9.47 8.37 -18.13
C ARG A 325 10.74 7.81 -18.77
N GLY A 326 10.80 7.87 -20.09
CA GLY A 326 12.00 7.53 -20.87
C GLY A 326 12.20 6.03 -21.10
N GLN A 327 13.43 5.66 -21.49
CA GLN A 327 13.83 4.28 -21.73
C GLN A 327 13.74 3.45 -20.44
N GLY A 328 13.22 2.22 -20.53
CA GLY A 328 13.03 1.33 -19.37
C GLY A 328 11.76 1.61 -18.55
N LYS A 329 10.91 2.55 -18.97
CA LYS A 329 9.63 2.86 -18.30
C LYS A 329 8.74 1.62 -18.12
N GLU A 330 8.62 0.78 -19.14
CA GLU A 330 7.77 -0.42 -19.07
C GLU A 330 8.28 -1.44 -18.05
N GLU A 331 9.60 -1.67 -18.01
CA GLU A 331 10.24 -2.52 -16.99
C GLU A 331 10.02 -1.96 -15.57
N LEU A 332 10.07 -0.63 -15.42
CA LEU A 332 9.79 0.02 -14.13
C LEU A 332 8.34 -0.20 -13.68
N ILE A 333 7.38 -0.04 -14.60
CA ILE A 333 5.96 -0.28 -14.31
C ILE A 333 5.75 -1.75 -13.93
N GLU A 334 6.36 -2.69 -14.64
CA GLU A 334 6.31 -4.11 -14.30
C GLU A 334 6.81 -4.37 -12.87
N LYS A 335 7.94 -3.77 -12.49
CA LYS A 335 8.50 -3.91 -11.14
C LYS A 335 7.58 -3.32 -10.08
N ILE A 336 6.93 -2.20 -10.37
CA ILE A 336 5.93 -1.60 -9.48
C ILE A 336 4.71 -2.52 -9.33
N PHE A 337 4.21 -3.12 -10.41
CA PHE A 337 3.11 -4.09 -10.29
C PHE A 337 3.51 -5.30 -9.43
N GLY A 338 4.73 -5.82 -9.60
CA GLY A 338 5.25 -6.86 -8.71
C GLY A 338 5.31 -6.40 -7.24
N PHE A 339 5.73 -5.16 -7.00
CA PHE A 339 5.78 -4.58 -5.67
C PHE A 339 4.40 -4.37 -5.04
N ALA A 340 3.37 -4.10 -5.85
CA ALA A 340 2.00 -3.89 -5.38
C ALA A 340 1.41 -5.10 -4.62
N TYR A 341 1.95 -6.30 -4.86
CA TYR A 341 1.54 -7.52 -4.14
C TYR A 341 2.00 -7.56 -2.68
N PHE A 342 2.95 -6.71 -2.27
CA PHE A 342 3.37 -6.59 -0.88
C PHE A 342 2.44 -5.69 -0.04
N PHE A 343 1.38 -5.11 -0.64
CA PHE A 343 0.35 -4.38 0.10
C PHE A 343 -0.80 -5.33 0.44
N LYS A 344 -1.25 -5.32 1.69
CA LYS A 344 -2.36 -6.17 2.14
C LYS A 344 -3.69 -5.52 1.80
N TYR A 345 -3.84 -4.22 2.07
CA TYR A 345 -5.12 -3.52 1.91
C TYR A 345 -5.40 -3.08 0.46
N GLY A 346 -6.69 -3.16 0.08
CA GLY A 346 -7.15 -2.96 -1.30
C GLY A 346 -7.04 -1.52 -1.81
N ASP A 347 -7.18 -0.54 -0.92
CA ASP A 347 -7.20 0.89 -1.29
C ASP A 347 -5.86 1.32 -1.91
N ILE A 348 -4.75 0.83 -1.36
CA ILE A 348 -3.43 1.13 -1.88
C ILE A 348 -3.25 0.50 -3.26
N LYS A 349 -3.61 -0.77 -3.47
CA LYS A 349 -3.49 -1.43 -4.79
C LYS A 349 -4.26 -0.71 -5.88
N PHE A 350 -5.49 -0.29 -5.56
CA PHE A 350 -6.28 0.54 -6.47
C PHE A 350 -5.56 1.84 -6.81
N GLN A 351 -5.06 2.56 -5.80
CA GLN A 351 -4.32 3.81 -6.02
C GLN A 351 -3.02 3.63 -6.81
N ILE A 352 -2.30 2.54 -6.57
CA ILE A 352 -1.11 2.17 -7.36
C ILE A 352 -1.53 2.03 -8.82
N LEU A 353 -2.52 1.18 -9.10
CA LEU A 353 -3.03 0.99 -10.46
C LEU A 353 -3.43 2.32 -11.09
N SER A 354 -4.31 3.09 -10.45
CA SER A 354 -4.78 4.39 -10.95
C SER A 354 -3.65 5.38 -11.20
N SER A 355 -2.60 5.36 -10.36
CA SER A 355 -1.42 6.22 -10.56
C SER A 355 -0.54 5.80 -11.74
N LEU A 356 -0.59 4.52 -12.12
CA LEU A 356 0.16 3.96 -13.25
C LEU A 356 -0.59 4.04 -14.58
N LEU A 357 -1.92 4.08 -14.58
CA LEU A 357 -2.74 4.11 -15.81
C LEU A 357 -2.32 5.21 -16.80
N PRO A 358 -2.09 6.49 -16.41
CA PRO A 358 -1.62 7.52 -17.34
C PRO A 358 -0.26 7.19 -17.99
N HIS A 359 0.51 6.32 -17.34
CA HIS A 359 1.79 5.84 -17.84
C HIS A 359 1.65 4.60 -18.73
N LEU A 360 0.49 3.96 -18.82
CA LEU A 360 0.19 2.90 -19.78
C LEU A 360 -0.31 3.43 -21.13
N TYR A 361 -0.68 4.72 -21.20
CA TYR A 361 -1.22 5.31 -22.43
C TYR A 361 -0.25 5.20 -23.60
N GLY A 362 -0.75 4.69 -24.72
CA GLY A 362 0.03 4.42 -25.93
C GLY A 362 0.99 3.23 -25.83
N SER A 363 1.06 2.54 -24.68
CA SER A 363 1.77 1.25 -24.59
C SER A 363 0.93 0.17 -25.28
N ARG A 364 1.58 -0.64 -26.11
CA ARG A 364 1.01 -1.86 -26.69
C ARG A 364 1.52 -3.11 -25.98
N ASN A 365 2.03 -2.94 -24.77
CA ASN A 365 2.63 -4.02 -24.01
C ASN A 365 1.53 -4.83 -23.32
N GLU A 366 1.08 -5.89 -23.99
CA GLU A 366 0.06 -6.82 -23.50
C GLU A 366 0.46 -7.42 -22.15
N ILE A 367 1.75 -7.62 -21.87
CA ILE A 367 2.23 -8.15 -20.59
C ILE A 367 1.94 -7.17 -19.45
N LEU A 368 2.11 -5.87 -19.67
CA LEU A 368 1.78 -4.85 -18.66
C LEU A 368 0.28 -4.75 -18.42
N ILE A 369 -0.51 -4.88 -19.49
CA ILE A 369 -1.98 -4.85 -19.41
C ILE A 369 -2.47 -6.06 -18.62
N GLU A 370 -1.97 -7.26 -18.89
CA GLU A 370 -2.36 -8.45 -18.13
C GLU A 370 -1.92 -8.35 -16.66
N LYS A 371 -0.73 -7.82 -16.35
CA LYS A 371 -0.32 -7.55 -14.96
C LYS A 371 -1.23 -6.53 -14.27
N ALA A 372 -1.71 -5.52 -14.99
CA ALA A 372 -2.66 -4.57 -14.47
C ALA A 372 -4.00 -5.26 -14.13
N LEU A 373 -4.50 -6.12 -15.03
CA LEU A 373 -5.71 -6.93 -14.80
C LEU A 373 -5.53 -7.91 -13.63
N GLU A 374 -4.38 -8.58 -13.51
CA GLU A 374 -4.04 -9.42 -12.36
C GLU A 374 -4.10 -8.62 -11.05
N LEU A 375 -3.54 -7.41 -11.04
CA LEU A 375 -3.60 -6.53 -9.86
C LEU A 375 -5.05 -6.17 -9.50
N VAL A 376 -5.94 -5.97 -10.48
CA VAL A 376 -7.37 -5.74 -10.21
C VAL A 376 -8.00 -6.89 -9.47
N THR A 377 -7.67 -8.15 -9.82
CA THR A 377 -8.27 -9.32 -9.16
C THR A 377 -8.00 -9.38 -7.65
N VAL A 378 -6.89 -8.79 -7.20
CA VAL A 378 -6.45 -8.78 -5.80
C VAL A 378 -6.75 -7.47 -5.04
N ILE A 379 -7.43 -6.51 -5.67
CA ILE A 379 -8.03 -5.35 -4.97
C ILE A 379 -9.13 -5.89 -4.03
N HIS A 380 -9.26 -5.44 -2.79
CA HIS A 380 -10.28 -6.03 -1.89
C HIS A 380 -11.70 -5.50 -2.15
N SER A 381 -11.84 -4.18 -2.31
CA SER A 381 -13.14 -3.54 -2.55
C SER A 381 -13.70 -3.89 -3.92
N ARG A 382 -14.88 -4.52 -3.96
CA ARG A 382 -15.59 -4.82 -5.22
C ARG A 382 -15.95 -3.54 -5.97
N TYR A 383 -16.28 -2.46 -5.27
CA TYR A 383 -16.55 -1.16 -5.88
C TYR A 383 -15.30 -0.60 -6.58
N GLN A 384 -14.15 -0.60 -5.90
CA GLN A 384 -12.89 -0.17 -6.51
C GLN A 384 -12.43 -1.08 -7.65
N ARG A 385 -12.75 -2.38 -7.59
CA ARG A 385 -12.53 -3.29 -8.72
C ARG A 385 -13.36 -2.89 -9.95
N VAL A 386 -14.64 -2.51 -9.80
CA VAL A 386 -15.43 -1.97 -10.92
C VAL A 386 -14.73 -0.75 -11.50
N GLN A 387 -14.38 0.21 -10.64
CA GLN A 387 -13.70 1.43 -11.07
C GLN A 387 -12.37 1.14 -11.78
N ALA A 388 -11.59 0.19 -11.27
CA ALA A 388 -10.33 -0.24 -11.85
C ALA A 388 -10.48 -0.92 -13.22
N LEU A 389 -11.45 -1.83 -13.34
CA LEU A 389 -11.79 -2.47 -14.63
C LEU A 389 -12.22 -1.40 -15.64
N SER A 390 -13.13 -0.51 -15.25
CA SER A 390 -13.61 0.58 -16.10
C SER A 390 -12.47 1.46 -16.61
N SER A 391 -11.56 1.88 -15.72
CA SER A 391 -10.42 2.71 -16.13
C SER A 391 -9.38 1.96 -16.97
N LEU A 392 -9.36 0.62 -16.96
CA LEU A 392 -8.48 -0.16 -17.84
C LEU A 392 -9.01 -0.26 -19.28
N ILE A 393 -10.32 -0.10 -19.51
CA ILE A 393 -10.97 -0.32 -20.82
C ILE A 393 -10.28 0.48 -21.95
N THR A 394 -9.85 1.72 -21.68
CA THR A 394 -9.19 2.59 -22.67
C THR A 394 -7.82 2.09 -23.13
N TYR A 395 -7.22 1.13 -22.42
CA TYR A 395 -5.91 0.56 -22.70
C TYR A 395 -5.97 -0.84 -23.32
N LEU A 396 -7.17 -1.39 -23.51
CA LEU A 396 -7.37 -2.75 -24.01
C LEU A 396 -7.51 -2.79 -25.53
N ASN A 397 -7.19 -3.94 -26.12
CA ASN A 397 -7.56 -4.25 -27.50
C ASN A 397 -9.07 -4.58 -27.60
N GLU A 398 -9.65 -4.51 -28.81
CA GLU A 398 -11.09 -4.71 -29.03
C GLU A 398 -11.63 -6.04 -28.45
N GLN A 399 -10.87 -7.13 -28.57
CA GLN A 399 -11.28 -8.43 -28.06
C GLN A 399 -11.40 -8.43 -26.52
N ARG A 400 -10.39 -7.87 -25.83
CA ARG A 400 -10.34 -7.81 -24.38
C ARG A 400 -11.27 -6.74 -23.80
N LYS A 401 -11.57 -5.70 -24.58
CA LYS A 401 -12.44 -4.59 -24.20
C LYS A 401 -13.82 -5.08 -23.79
N GLN A 402 -14.48 -5.89 -24.63
CA GLN A 402 -15.81 -6.42 -24.32
C GLN A 402 -15.78 -7.34 -23.11
N GLU A 403 -14.79 -8.23 -23.01
CA GLU A 403 -14.65 -9.15 -21.87
C GLU A 403 -14.52 -8.41 -20.53
N VAL A 404 -13.82 -7.26 -20.52
CA VAL A 404 -13.65 -6.44 -19.31
C VAL A 404 -14.87 -5.58 -19.02
N ILE A 405 -15.57 -5.09 -20.06
CA ILE A 405 -16.87 -4.41 -19.91
C ILE A 405 -17.88 -5.35 -19.24
N ASP A 406 -18.02 -6.58 -19.75
CA ASP A 406 -18.97 -7.57 -19.22
C ASP A 406 -18.65 -7.92 -17.76
N GLN A 407 -17.36 -8.11 -17.43
CA GLN A 407 -16.90 -8.35 -16.06
C GLN A 407 -17.20 -7.16 -15.13
N ALA A 408 -16.99 -5.92 -15.60
CA ALA A 408 -17.29 -4.73 -14.83
C ALA A 408 -18.79 -4.58 -14.57
N LEU A 409 -19.64 -4.86 -15.58
CA LEU A 409 -21.10 -4.84 -15.47
C LEU A 409 -21.58 -5.89 -14.47
N GLU A 410 -21.15 -7.15 -14.61
CA GLU A 410 -21.51 -8.22 -13.69
C GLU A 410 -21.14 -7.84 -12.25
N LEU A 411 -19.92 -7.32 -12.05
CA LEU A 411 -19.44 -6.90 -10.75
C LEU A 411 -20.25 -5.74 -10.17
N ALA A 412 -20.58 -4.74 -10.98
CA ALA A 412 -21.38 -3.58 -10.60
C ALA A 412 -22.81 -3.99 -10.19
N PHE A 413 -23.47 -4.86 -10.97
CA PHE A 413 -24.80 -5.36 -10.64
C PHE A 413 -24.83 -6.23 -9.38
N THR A 414 -23.71 -6.90 -9.08
CA THR A 414 -23.58 -7.81 -7.93
C THR A 414 -22.90 -7.17 -6.72
N LEU A 415 -22.75 -5.85 -6.66
CA LEU A 415 -22.27 -5.18 -5.45
C LEU A 415 -23.22 -5.47 -4.27
N ASN A 416 -22.62 -5.80 -3.13
CA ASN A 416 -23.36 -6.10 -1.88
C ASN A 416 -24.10 -4.87 -1.38
N ASP A 417 -23.43 -3.71 -1.44
CA ASP A 417 -24.07 -2.42 -1.22
C ASP A 417 -24.88 -2.05 -2.47
N LYS A 418 -26.21 -2.04 -2.32
CA LYS A 418 -27.13 -1.72 -3.41
C LYS A 418 -27.12 -0.24 -3.76
N ASP A 419 -26.83 0.61 -2.78
CA ASP A 419 -26.87 2.06 -2.94
C ASP A 419 -25.66 2.54 -3.78
N MET A 420 -24.58 1.75 -3.83
CA MET A 420 -23.40 2.00 -4.66
C MET A 420 -23.54 1.54 -6.12
N ARG A 421 -24.54 0.73 -6.46
CA ARG A 421 -24.68 0.14 -7.82
C ARG A 421 -24.87 1.18 -8.92
N PRO A 422 -25.73 2.21 -8.76
CA PRO A 422 -25.91 3.20 -9.83
C PRO A 422 -24.62 3.97 -10.10
N GLU A 423 -23.89 4.34 -9.05
CA GLU A 423 -22.60 5.00 -9.18
C GLU A 423 -21.57 4.08 -9.84
N ALA A 424 -21.50 2.81 -9.44
CA ALA A 424 -20.60 1.83 -10.06
C ALA A 424 -20.89 1.65 -11.57
N LEU A 425 -22.17 1.57 -11.96
CA LEU A 425 -22.58 1.48 -13.36
C LEU A 425 -22.21 2.74 -14.15
N SER A 426 -22.23 3.92 -13.51
CA SER A 426 -21.85 5.18 -14.16
C SER A 426 -20.39 5.21 -14.65
N TYR A 427 -19.49 4.41 -14.06
CA TYR A 427 -18.12 4.27 -14.55
C TYR A 427 -18.03 3.49 -15.86
N ILE A 428 -19.03 2.66 -16.17
CA ILE A 428 -19.02 1.75 -17.33
C ILE A 428 -19.76 2.37 -18.53
N LEU A 429 -20.78 3.21 -18.28
CA LEU A 429 -21.60 3.85 -19.30
C LEU A 429 -20.82 4.47 -20.48
N PRO A 430 -19.68 5.18 -20.29
CA PRO A 430 -18.94 5.77 -21.40
C PRO A 430 -18.39 4.75 -22.41
N TYR A 431 -18.32 3.48 -22.04
CA TYR A 431 -17.72 2.42 -22.84
C TYR A 431 -18.74 1.51 -23.52
N LEU A 432 -20.04 1.73 -23.27
CA LEU A 432 -21.13 0.98 -23.86
C LEU A 432 -21.58 1.62 -25.17
N GLU A 433 -21.98 0.79 -26.12
CA GLU A 433 -22.59 1.23 -27.38
C GLU A 433 -24.13 1.18 -27.27
N GLU A 434 -24.82 1.91 -28.15
CA GLU A 434 -26.27 1.79 -28.28
C GLU A 434 -26.66 0.42 -28.88
N PRO A 435 -27.74 -0.25 -28.42
CA PRO A 435 -28.74 0.19 -27.45
C PRO A 435 -28.44 -0.19 -25.98
N GLU A 436 -27.32 -0.87 -25.73
CA GLU A 436 -26.96 -1.38 -24.40
C GLU A 436 -26.78 -0.25 -23.39
N ARG A 437 -26.11 0.85 -23.79
CA ARG A 437 -25.92 2.04 -22.95
C ARG A 437 -27.24 2.56 -22.36
N LYS A 438 -28.27 2.77 -23.20
CA LYS A 438 -29.61 3.18 -22.77
C LYS A 438 -30.26 2.20 -21.79
N GLU A 439 -30.16 0.90 -22.07
CA GLU A 439 -30.74 -0.13 -21.20
C GLU A 439 -30.10 -0.10 -19.80
N ILE A 440 -28.77 -0.01 -19.76
CA ILE A 440 -28.01 0.04 -18.50
C ILE A 440 -28.25 1.36 -17.76
N LEU A 441 -28.31 2.49 -18.46
CA LEU A 441 -28.62 3.79 -17.86
C LEU A 441 -30.01 3.77 -17.21
N LYS A 442 -31.03 3.24 -17.89
CA LYS A 442 -32.38 3.10 -17.34
C LYS A 442 -32.39 2.25 -16.07
N LYS A 443 -31.72 1.08 -16.09
CA LYS A 443 -31.57 0.22 -14.91
C LYS A 443 -30.86 0.94 -13.76
N ALA A 444 -29.83 1.73 -14.05
CA ALA A 444 -29.11 2.50 -13.03
C ALA A 444 -29.99 3.59 -12.41
N LEU A 445 -30.82 4.28 -13.20
CA LEU A 445 -31.78 5.28 -12.72
C LEU A 445 -32.89 4.67 -11.87
N ASP A 446 -33.40 3.50 -12.27
CA ASP A 446 -34.39 2.76 -11.48
C ASP A 446 -33.79 2.38 -10.11
N MET A 447 -32.56 1.84 -10.09
CA MET A 447 -31.85 1.53 -8.85
C MET A 447 -31.59 2.77 -7.98
N ALA A 448 -31.16 3.88 -8.57
CA ALA A 448 -30.96 5.14 -7.84
C ALA A 448 -32.26 5.65 -7.23
N SER A 449 -33.39 5.47 -7.93
CA SER A 449 -34.72 5.87 -7.46
C SER A 449 -35.19 5.06 -6.25
N GLU A 450 -34.72 3.82 -6.10
CA GLU A 450 -35.02 2.93 -4.97
C GLU A 450 -34.16 3.20 -3.71
N ILE A 451 -33.10 4.00 -3.81
CA ILE A 451 -32.25 4.37 -2.67
C ILE A 451 -33.07 5.18 -1.65
N LYS A 452 -33.00 4.75 -0.38
CA LYS A 452 -33.78 5.35 0.73
C LYS A 452 -33.14 6.60 1.31
N SER A 453 -31.81 6.66 1.32
CA SER A 453 -31.08 7.83 1.81
C SER A 453 -31.09 8.90 0.74
N GLU A 454 -31.72 10.05 1.02
CA GLU A 454 -31.75 11.18 0.08
C GLU A 454 -30.34 11.67 -0.30
N TYR A 455 -29.38 11.57 0.63
CA TYR A 455 -27.98 11.91 0.36
C TYR A 455 -27.35 10.96 -0.67
N GLN A 456 -27.42 9.65 -0.43
CA GLN A 456 -26.84 8.64 -1.35
C GLN A 456 -27.57 8.61 -2.69
N LYS A 457 -28.89 8.86 -2.67
CA LYS A 457 -29.71 9.02 -3.86
C LYS A 457 -29.25 10.21 -4.70
N ALA A 458 -28.98 11.35 -4.07
CA ALA A 458 -28.47 12.52 -4.76
C ALA A 458 -27.07 12.26 -5.36
N GLU A 459 -26.17 11.57 -4.65
CA GLU A 459 -24.87 11.16 -5.19
C GLU A 459 -25.02 10.23 -6.41
N ALA A 460 -25.84 9.19 -6.29
CA ALA A 460 -26.12 8.23 -7.37
C ALA A 460 -26.74 8.90 -8.61
N LEU A 461 -27.69 9.82 -8.42
CA LEU A 461 -28.28 10.56 -9.54
C LEU A 461 -27.28 11.57 -10.13
N SER A 462 -26.46 12.19 -9.29
CA SER A 462 -25.41 13.11 -9.75
C SER A 462 -24.35 12.39 -10.59
N SER A 463 -24.01 11.14 -10.29
CA SER A 463 -23.06 10.37 -11.09
C SER A 463 -23.63 9.96 -12.46
N LEU A 464 -24.95 9.84 -12.57
CA LEU A 464 -25.65 9.51 -13.81
C LEU A 464 -26.02 10.74 -14.65
N ALA A 465 -26.04 11.93 -14.05
CA ALA A 465 -26.41 13.18 -14.70
C ALA A 465 -25.72 13.44 -16.05
N PRO A 466 -24.42 13.14 -16.25
CA PRO A 466 -23.74 13.37 -17.53
C PRO A 466 -24.34 12.59 -18.71
N TYR A 467 -25.15 11.55 -18.47
CA TYR A 467 -25.69 10.66 -19.49
C TYR A 467 -27.20 10.86 -19.73
N LEU A 468 -27.85 11.79 -19.01
CA LEU A 468 -29.30 12.00 -19.10
C LEU A 468 -29.75 12.64 -20.43
N ASP A 469 -28.93 13.49 -21.02
CA ASP A 469 -29.20 14.13 -22.32
C ASP A 469 -29.38 13.09 -23.45
N GLU A 470 -28.81 11.88 -23.28
CA GLU A 470 -28.92 10.78 -24.24
C GLU A 470 -30.32 10.15 -24.26
N LEU A 471 -31.11 10.26 -23.19
CA LEU A 471 -32.48 9.74 -23.10
C LEU A 471 -33.50 10.69 -23.76
N GLU A 472 -33.28 12.00 -23.71
CA GLU A 472 -34.21 13.01 -24.25
C GLU A 472 -34.15 13.15 -25.78
N SER A 473 -33.07 12.66 -26.40
CA SER A 473 -32.83 12.79 -27.84
C SER A 473 -33.84 12.04 -28.74
N GLU A 474 -34.62 11.08 -28.21
CA GLU A 474 -35.71 10.41 -28.93
C GLU A 474 -37.12 10.93 -28.62
N GLU A 475 -37.39 11.49 -27.42
CA GLU A 475 -38.70 12.10 -27.15
C GLU A 475 -38.96 13.31 -28.05
N VAL A 476 -37.91 14.04 -28.44
CA VAL A 476 -38.01 15.19 -29.35
C VAL A 476 -38.06 14.79 -30.83
N MET A 477 -37.56 13.61 -31.20
CA MET A 477 -37.52 13.14 -32.61
C MET A 477 -38.68 12.18 -32.96
N GLY A 478 -39.41 11.68 -31.96
CA GLY A 478 -40.57 10.79 -32.11
C GLY A 478 -41.94 11.43 -31.83
N SER A 479 -42.00 12.75 -31.59
CA SER A 479 -43.24 13.50 -31.28
C SER A 479 -43.81 14.27 -32.46
#